data_AF-A0A839FKW8-F1
#
_entry.id   AF-A0A839FKW8-F1
#
_cell.length_a   1.000
_cell.length_b   1.000
_cell.length_c   1.000
_cell.angle_alpha   90.00
_cell.angle_beta   90.00
_cell.angle_gamma   90.00
#
_symmetry.space_group_name_H-M   'P 1'
#
loop_
_entity.id
_entity.type
_entity.pdbx_description
1 polymer ?
#
loop_
_entity_poly.entity_id
_entity_poly.type
_entity_poly.pdbx_seq_one_letter_code
_entity_poly.pdbx_strand_id
1 'polypeptide(L)'
;MTETEPEKRALGDSDRKLLSHLRIHRRKNRDLKPAKLVPNLTPGQRIADQVAATMGSWPFIIIQTVILFVWVVLNVTAYVQRWDPYPFILLNLALSFQAAYAAPFIMMSQNRQQDIDRRDAEDDYKINIKAELEIELLHEKMELLHQKIDFLREKEVLSLIEEVRRLCDQRAGK
;
A
#
# COMPACT_ATOMS: atom_id res chain seq x y z
N MET A 1 6.67 -11.66 49.93
CA MET A 1 5.79 -10.97 48.94
C MET A 1 6.64 -10.20 47.93
N THR A 2 7.73 -10.81 47.41
CA THR A 2 8.81 -10.09 46.70
C THR A 2 9.41 -10.85 45.51
N GLU A 3 8.93 -12.05 45.19
CA GLU A 3 9.54 -12.91 44.15
C GLU A 3 8.94 -12.69 42.75
N THR A 4 7.83 -11.97 42.63
CA THR A 4 7.07 -11.80 41.37
C THR A 4 7.48 -10.58 40.52
N GLU A 5 8.31 -9.67 41.04
CA GLU A 5 8.79 -8.48 40.31
C GLU A 5 9.91 -8.72 39.28
N PRO A 6 10.98 -9.50 39.58
CA PRO A 6 12.08 -9.67 38.63
C PRO A 6 11.67 -10.49 37.40
N GLU A 7 10.79 -11.48 37.59
CA GLU A 7 10.28 -12.31 36.51
C GLU A 7 9.37 -11.53 35.54
N LYS A 8 8.48 -10.67 36.06
CA LYS A 8 7.67 -9.75 35.24
C LYS A 8 8.51 -8.75 34.46
N ARG A 9 9.62 -8.26 35.03
CA ARG A 9 10.57 -7.38 34.32
C ARG A 9 11.30 -8.12 33.19
N ALA A 10 11.75 -9.36 33.42
CA ALA A 10 12.44 -10.16 32.42
C ALA A 10 11.52 -10.55 31.24
N LEU A 11 10.24 -10.84 31.51
CA LEU A 11 9.24 -11.10 30.47
C LEU A 11 8.99 -9.83 29.62
N GLY A 12 8.82 -8.67 30.28
CA GLY A 12 8.60 -7.39 29.60
C GLY A 12 9.78 -6.94 28.73
N ASP A 13 11.02 -7.23 29.12
CA ASP A 13 12.21 -6.94 28.31
C ASP A 13 12.34 -7.87 27.09
N SER A 14 11.87 -9.12 27.22
CA SER A 14 11.84 -10.08 26.12
C SER A 14 10.80 -9.70 25.07
N ASP A 15 9.61 -9.29 25.50
CA ASP A 15 8.55 -8.77 24.62
C ASP A 15 9.01 -7.52 23.86
N ARG A 16 9.71 -6.60 24.55
CA ARG A 16 10.27 -5.39 23.93
C ARG A 16 11.31 -5.73 22.85
N LYS A 17 12.18 -6.72 23.10
CA LYS A 17 13.14 -7.19 22.09
C LYS A 17 12.43 -7.84 20.90
N LEU A 18 11.43 -8.67 21.14
CA LEU A 18 10.64 -9.31 20.08
C LEU A 18 9.91 -8.28 19.21
N LEU A 19 9.27 -7.28 19.84
CA LEU A 19 8.62 -6.15 19.15
C LEU A 19 9.61 -5.34 18.30
N SER A 20 10.84 -5.14 18.80
CA SER A 20 11.88 -4.45 18.03
C SER A 20 12.31 -5.25 16.79
N HIS A 21 12.43 -6.57 16.91
CA HIS A 21 12.82 -7.46 15.82
C HIS A 21 11.71 -7.56 14.75
N LEU A 22 10.44 -7.62 15.17
CA LEU A 22 9.28 -7.59 14.28
C LEU A 22 9.12 -6.25 13.55
N ARG A 23 9.43 -5.12 14.20
CA ARG A 23 9.47 -3.80 13.54
C ARG A 23 10.47 -3.74 12.40
N ILE A 24 11.64 -4.38 12.56
CA ILE A 24 12.67 -4.45 11.51
C ILE A 24 12.17 -5.32 10.35
N HIS A 25 11.54 -6.46 10.64
CA HIS A 25 10.99 -7.34 9.60
C HIS A 25 9.82 -6.69 8.84
N ARG A 26 8.97 -5.92 9.53
CA ARG A 26 7.91 -5.10 8.92
C ARG A 26 8.47 -4.01 8.01
N ARG A 27 9.56 -3.34 8.41
CA ARG A 27 10.23 -2.36 7.54
C ARG A 27 10.75 -3.01 6.27
N LYS A 28 11.46 -4.15 6.41
CA LYS A 28 12.00 -4.90 5.28
C LYS A 28 10.90 -5.33 4.31
N ASN A 29 9.77 -5.84 4.81
CA ASN A 29 8.63 -6.22 3.97
C ASN A 29 7.86 -5.03 3.39
N ARG A 30 7.84 -3.87 4.04
CA ARG A 30 7.27 -2.64 3.49
C ARG A 30 8.10 -2.08 2.34
N ASP A 31 9.41 -2.23 2.42
CA ASP A 31 10.36 -1.83 1.37
C ASP A 31 10.39 -2.85 0.20
N LEU A 32 9.75 -4.01 0.40
CA LEU A 32 9.46 -5.03 -0.61
C LEU A 32 8.19 -4.74 -1.43
N LYS A 33 7.57 -3.55 -1.29
CA LYS A 33 6.71 -3.03 -2.37
C LYS A 33 7.53 -3.23 -3.64
N PRO A 34 7.09 -4.04 -4.62
CA PRO A 34 7.89 -4.29 -5.79
C PRO A 34 8.18 -2.93 -6.39
N ALA A 35 9.44 -2.49 -6.27
CA ALA A 35 9.91 -1.25 -6.84
C ALA A 35 9.45 -1.30 -8.27
N LYS A 36 8.46 -0.45 -8.62
CA LYS A 36 7.74 -0.42 -9.90
C LYS A 36 8.55 -1.18 -10.92
N LEU A 37 8.21 -2.44 -11.17
CA LEU A 37 8.75 -3.19 -12.30
C LEU A 37 8.24 -2.39 -13.49
N VAL A 38 9.01 -1.38 -13.91
CA VAL A 38 8.75 -0.55 -15.09
C VAL A 38 8.82 -1.56 -16.22
N PRO A 39 7.68 -2.12 -16.64
CA PRO A 39 7.71 -3.25 -17.55
C PRO A 39 8.00 -2.61 -18.89
N ASN A 40 9.25 -2.73 -19.39
CA ASN A 40 9.73 -2.24 -20.69
C ASN A 40 8.67 -1.44 -21.46
N LEU A 41 8.44 -0.19 -21.04
CA LEU A 41 7.27 0.54 -21.53
C LEU A 41 7.47 0.72 -23.02
N THR A 42 6.47 0.29 -23.79
CA THR A 42 6.48 0.60 -25.22
C THR A 42 6.55 2.13 -25.36
N PRO A 43 7.17 2.65 -26.42
CA PRO A 43 7.27 4.11 -26.61
C PRO A 43 5.90 4.80 -26.55
N GLY A 44 4.82 4.13 -27.01
CA GLY A 44 3.45 4.61 -26.86
C GLY A 44 2.97 4.72 -25.42
N GLN A 45 3.33 3.77 -24.55
CA GLN A 45 3.00 3.83 -23.11
C GLN A 45 3.77 4.94 -22.39
N ARG A 46 5.02 5.24 -22.79
CA ARG A 46 5.79 6.36 -22.22
C ARG A 46 5.16 7.70 -22.58
N ILE A 47 4.74 7.86 -23.83
CA ILE A 47 4.04 9.07 -24.28
C ILE A 47 2.69 9.19 -23.57
N ALA A 48 1.93 8.11 -23.44
CA ALA A 48 0.66 8.11 -22.72
C ALA A 48 0.83 8.49 -21.24
N ASP A 49 1.82 7.94 -20.53
CA ASP A 49 2.10 8.28 -19.13
C ASP A 49 2.51 9.76 -18.97
N GLN A 50 3.27 10.30 -19.94
CA GLN A 50 3.65 11.71 -19.94
C GLN A 50 2.46 12.62 -20.27
N VAL A 51 1.61 12.24 -21.24
CA VAL A 51 0.39 12.98 -21.61
C VAL A 51 -0.61 12.97 -20.44
N ALA A 52 -0.81 11.83 -19.78
CA ALA A 52 -1.63 11.67 -18.59
C ALA A 52 -1.21 12.65 -17.48
N ALA A 53 0.09 12.70 -17.18
CA ALA A 53 0.65 13.60 -16.18
C ALA A 53 0.46 15.08 -16.56
N THR A 54 0.52 15.41 -17.86
CA THR A 54 0.35 16.79 -18.33
C THR A 54 -1.11 17.24 -18.42
N MET A 55 -2.03 16.40 -18.89
CA MET A 55 -3.44 16.76 -19.07
C MET A 55 -4.19 16.97 -17.74
N GLY A 56 -3.74 16.34 -16.65
CA GLY A 56 -4.29 16.55 -15.30
C GLY A 56 -3.73 17.76 -14.55
N SER A 57 -2.82 18.52 -15.16
CA SER A 57 -2.08 19.59 -14.48
C SER A 57 -2.70 20.98 -14.69
N TRP A 58 -2.82 21.76 -13.61
CA TRP A 58 -3.20 23.17 -13.66
C TRP A 58 -2.41 24.03 -14.68
N PRO A 59 -1.07 23.89 -14.83
CA PRO A 59 -0.32 24.67 -15.83
C PRO A 59 -0.71 24.35 -17.28
N PHE A 60 -1.13 23.11 -17.60
CA PHE A 60 -1.56 22.76 -18.95
C PHE A 60 -2.82 23.55 -19.37
N ILE A 61 -3.81 23.65 -18.48
CA ILE A 61 -5.04 24.41 -18.72
C ILE A 61 -4.71 25.90 -18.95
N ILE A 62 -3.79 26.46 -18.17
CA ILE A 62 -3.37 27.87 -18.30
C ILE A 62 -2.71 28.11 -19.66
N ILE A 63 -1.74 27.27 -20.06
CA ILE A 63 -1.05 27.38 -21.35
C ILE A 63 -2.05 27.28 -22.50
N GLN A 64 -2.94 26.28 -22.47
CA GLN A 64 -3.96 26.09 -23.51
C GLN A 64 -4.89 27.30 -23.63
N THR A 65 -5.30 27.87 -22.49
CA THR A 65 -6.16 29.06 -22.44
C THR A 65 -5.45 30.29 -23.00
N VAL A 66 -4.17 30.50 -22.66
CA VAL A 66 -3.36 31.61 -23.20
C VAL A 66 -3.17 31.46 -24.71
N ILE A 67 -2.84 30.26 -25.20
CA ILE A 67 -2.68 30.01 -26.65
C ILE A 67 -3.98 30.33 -27.39
N LEU A 68 -5.13 29.83 -26.91
CA LEU A 68 -6.43 30.13 -27.51
C LEU A 68 -6.75 31.63 -27.46
N PHE A 69 -6.48 32.30 -26.35
CA PHE A 69 -6.70 33.74 -26.20
C PHE A 69 -5.84 34.54 -27.18
N VAL A 70 -4.54 34.24 -27.29
CA VAL A 70 -3.63 34.86 -28.27
C VAL A 70 -4.10 34.61 -29.70
N TRP A 71 -4.55 33.38 -30.00
CA TRP A 71 -5.05 33.03 -31.32
C TRP A 71 -6.32 33.81 -31.70
N VAL A 72 -7.25 33.97 -30.75
CA VAL A 72 -8.46 34.80 -30.94
C VAL A 72 -8.08 36.26 -31.13
N VAL A 73 -7.18 36.81 -30.30
CA VAL A 73 -6.71 38.20 -30.42
C VAL A 73 -6.03 38.44 -31.77
N LEU A 74 -5.17 37.53 -32.24
CA LEU A 74 -4.52 37.60 -33.55
C LEU A 74 -5.54 37.52 -34.69
N ASN A 75 -6.53 36.64 -34.62
CA ASN A 75 -7.56 36.57 -35.67
C ASN A 75 -8.44 37.83 -35.73
N VAL A 76 -8.78 38.41 -34.57
CA VAL A 76 -9.57 39.66 -34.49
C VAL A 76 -8.75 40.87 -34.95
N THR A 77 -7.45 40.94 -34.63
CA THR A 77 -6.57 42.04 -35.09
C THR A 77 -6.11 41.88 -36.54
N ALA A 78 -6.00 40.64 -37.05
CA ALA A 78 -5.75 40.34 -38.46
C ALA A 78 -6.93 40.65 -39.39
N TYR A 79 -8.04 41.19 -38.85
CA TYR A 79 -9.16 41.74 -39.62
C TYR A 79 -8.74 42.82 -40.64
N VAL A 80 -7.56 43.43 -40.48
CA VAL A 80 -6.97 44.38 -41.45
C VAL A 80 -6.51 43.68 -42.75
N GLN A 81 -6.22 42.37 -42.73
CA GLN A 81 -5.67 41.60 -43.86
C GLN A 81 -6.63 40.52 -44.42
N ARG A 82 -7.87 40.41 -43.93
CA ARG A 82 -8.95 39.56 -44.50
C ARG A 82 -8.61 38.05 -44.59
N TRP A 83 -7.77 37.55 -43.69
CA TRP A 83 -7.28 36.16 -43.74
C TRP A 83 -8.34 35.11 -43.31
N ASP A 84 -9.30 35.46 -42.46
CA ASP A 84 -10.45 34.59 -42.10
C ASP A 84 -11.73 35.42 -41.83
N PRO A 85 -12.63 35.59 -42.83
CA PRO A 85 -13.90 36.31 -42.66
C PRO A 85 -14.87 35.58 -41.71
N TYR A 86 -15.77 36.33 -41.08
CA TYR A 86 -16.87 35.76 -40.28
C TYR A 86 -17.65 34.74 -41.12
N PRO A 87 -17.81 33.46 -40.71
CA PRO A 87 -17.73 32.91 -39.35
C PRO A 87 -16.51 31.99 -39.13
N PHE A 88 -15.30 32.54 -38.99
CA PHE A 88 -14.06 31.88 -38.50
C PHE A 88 -13.97 30.36 -38.76
N ILE A 89 -14.00 29.97 -40.04
CA ILE A 89 -14.14 28.55 -40.42
C ILE A 89 -12.92 27.73 -39.99
N LEU A 90 -11.73 28.34 -40.03
CA LEU A 90 -10.47 27.69 -39.68
C LEU A 90 -10.35 27.50 -38.17
N LEU A 91 -10.81 28.47 -37.37
CA LEU A 91 -10.84 28.34 -35.91
C LEU A 91 -11.76 27.20 -35.48
N ASN A 92 -12.96 27.13 -36.09
CA ASN A 92 -13.93 26.09 -35.78
C ASN A 92 -13.39 24.70 -36.18
N LEU A 93 -12.76 24.60 -37.34
CA LEU A 93 -12.12 23.36 -37.80
C LEU A 93 -11.00 22.92 -36.84
N ALA A 94 -10.13 23.84 -36.42
CA ALA A 94 -9.03 23.55 -35.51
C ALA A 94 -9.52 23.08 -34.13
N LEU A 95 -10.51 23.77 -33.55
CA LEU A 95 -11.10 23.37 -32.27
C LEU A 95 -11.81 22.02 -32.35
N SER A 96 -12.52 21.76 -33.45
CA SER A 96 -13.19 20.48 -33.68
C SER A 96 -12.17 19.33 -33.77
N PHE A 97 -11.06 19.53 -34.49
CA PHE A 97 -9.96 18.57 -34.55
C PHE A 97 -9.30 18.37 -33.18
N GLN A 98 -9.05 19.45 -32.43
CA GLN A 98 -8.49 19.38 -31.09
C GLN A 98 -9.35 18.53 -30.15
N ALA A 99 -10.68 18.74 -30.16
CA ALA A 99 -11.62 17.98 -29.35
C ALA A 99 -11.68 16.50 -29.79
N ALA A 100 -11.65 16.22 -31.09
CA ALA A 100 -11.69 14.86 -31.63
C ALA A 100 -10.49 14.01 -31.17
N TYR A 101 -9.30 14.59 -31.06
CA TYR A 101 -8.11 13.88 -30.57
C TYR A 101 -8.02 13.85 -29.04
N ALA A 102 -8.60 14.82 -28.33
CA ALA A 102 -8.59 14.85 -26.88
C ALA A 102 -9.27 13.60 -26.26
N ALA A 103 -10.44 13.19 -26.76
CA ALA A 103 -11.20 12.08 -26.19
C ALA A 103 -10.45 10.73 -26.23
N PRO A 104 -9.85 10.28 -27.36
CA PRO A 104 -9.02 9.08 -27.38
C PRO A 104 -7.80 9.16 -26.46
N PHE A 105 -7.13 10.31 -26.37
CA PHE A 105 -5.98 10.46 -25.46
C PHE A 105 -6.40 10.34 -24.00
N ILE A 106 -7.51 10.97 -23.62
CA ILE A 106 -8.09 10.84 -22.27
C ILE A 106 -8.44 9.38 -22.00
N MET A 107 -9.10 8.69 -22.94
CA MET A 107 -9.48 7.28 -22.78
C MET A 107 -8.26 6.35 -22.66
N MET A 108 -7.21 6.58 -23.45
CA MET A 108 -5.95 5.82 -23.34
C MET A 108 -5.26 6.05 -22.00
N SER A 109 -5.22 7.29 -21.53
CA SER A 109 -4.70 7.64 -20.20
C SER A 109 -5.52 6.98 -19.08
N GLN A 110 -6.85 6.95 -19.21
CA GLN A 110 -7.74 6.33 -18.23
C GLN A 110 -7.58 4.81 -18.19
N ASN A 111 -7.61 4.13 -19.35
CA ASN A 111 -7.39 2.69 -19.43
C ASN A 111 -6.04 2.30 -18.79
N ARG A 112 -5.00 3.12 -19.04
CA ARG A 112 -3.67 2.92 -18.45
C ARG A 112 -3.69 3.05 -16.93
N GLN A 113 -4.34 4.08 -16.39
CA GLN A 113 -4.46 4.26 -14.95
C GLN A 113 -5.24 3.12 -14.31
N GLN A 114 -6.35 2.68 -14.92
CA GLN A 114 -7.14 1.55 -14.46
C GLN A 114 -6.35 0.24 -14.43
N ASP A 115 -5.48 0.01 -15.43
CA ASP A 115 -4.61 -1.17 -15.44
C ASP A 115 -3.57 -1.14 -14.31
N ILE A 116 -3.04 0.04 -13.98
CA ILE A 116 -2.14 0.20 -12.83
C ILE A 116 -2.90 -0.07 -11.54
N ASP A 117 -4.04 0.59 -11.35
CA ASP A 117 -4.86 0.47 -10.15
C ASP A 117 -5.34 -0.97 -9.93
N ARG A 118 -5.68 -1.69 -11.01
CA ARG A 118 -6.05 -3.12 -10.96
C ARG A 118 -4.89 -3.99 -10.49
N ARG A 119 -3.67 -3.77 -11.00
CA ARG A 119 -2.48 -4.53 -10.57
C ARG A 119 -2.14 -4.26 -9.12
N ASP A 120 -2.19 -2.99 -8.71
CA ASP A 120 -1.96 -2.61 -7.31
C ASP A 120 -2.98 -3.27 -6.39
N ALA A 121 -4.26 -3.33 -6.80
CA ALA A 121 -5.31 -4.02 -6.04
C ALA A 121 -5.10 -5.54 -5.97
N GLU A 122 -4.67 -6.18 -7.07
CA GLU A 122 -4.34 -7.63 -7.08
C GLU A 122 -3.17 -7.96 -6.14
N ASP A 123 -2.15 -7.10 -6.10
CA ASP A 123 -0.99 -7.29 -5.24
C ASP A 123 -1.33 -7.03 -3.77
N ASP A 124 -2.12 -5.99 -3.47
CA ASP A 124 -2.64 -5.73 -2.14
C ASP A 124 -3.51 -6.91 -1.65
N TYR A 125 -4.32 -7.51 -2.52
CA TYR A 125 -5.12 -8.69 -2.20
C TYR A 125 -4.24 -9.90 -1.82
N LYS A 126 -3.18 -10.19 -2.60
CA LYS A 126 -2.24 -11.28 -2.28
C LYS A 126 -1.51 -11.04 -0.96
N ILE A 127 -1.11 -9.80 -0.68
CA ILE A 127 -0.47 -9.43 0.58
C ILE A 127 -1.45 -9.66 1.74
N ASN A 128 -2.72 -9.30 1.57
CA ASN A 128 -3.75 -9.48 2.59
C ASN A 128 -3.97 -10.97 2.92
N ILE A 129 -4.12 -11.83 1.91
CA ILE A 129 -4.23 -13.29 2.11
C ILE A 129 -3.02 -13.83 2.87
N LYS A 130 -1.81 -13.40 2.48
CA LYS A 130 -0.59 -13.85 3.15
C LYS A 130 -0.55 -13.40 4.61
N ALA A 131 -0.98 -12.18 4.90
CA ALA A 131 -1.07 -11.66 6.26
C ALA A 131 -2.10 -12.43 7.09
N GLU A 132 -3.25 -12.77 6.51
CA GLU A 132 -4.28 -13.59 7.14
C GLU A 132 -3.73 -14.98 7.53
N LEU A 133 -3.05 -15.67 6.61
CA LEU A 133 -2.42 -16.96 6.90
C LEU A 133 -1.31 -16.87 7.95
N GLU A 134 -0.49 -15.81 7.92
CA GLU A 134 0.53 -15.58 8.96
C GLU A 134 -0.12 -15.36 10.34
N ILE A 135 -1.25 -14.66 10.41
CA ILE A 135 -2.01 -14.46 11.65
C ILE A 135 -2.59 -15.78 12.16
N GLU A 136 -3.16 -16.61 11.28
CA GLU A 136 -3.71 -17.92 11.65
C GLU A 136 -2.61 -18.83 12.23
N LEU A 137 -1.45 -18.89 11.57
CA LEU A 137 -0.30 -19.66 12.04
C LEU A 137 0.26 -19.13 13.37
N LEU A 138 0.21 -17.81 13.61
CA LEU A 138 0.55 -17.24 14.90
C LEU A 138 -0.45 -17.63 16.00
N HIS A 139 -1.75 -17.71 15.69
CA HIS A 139 -2.77 -18.17 16.63
C HIS A 139 -2.56 -19.64 16.99
N GLU A 140 -2.31 -20.51 16.01
CA GLU A 140 -2.03 -21.93 16.26
C GLU A 140 -0.80 -22.10 17.17
N LYS A 141 0.28 -21.37 16.88
CA LYS A 141 1.48 -21.39 17.73
C LYS A 141 1.23 -20.87 19.13
N MET A 142 0.41 -19.83 19.28
CA MET A 142 -0.01 -19.30 20.58
C MET A 142 -0.78 -20.36 21.37
N GLU A 143 -1.70 -21.08 20.74
CA GLU A 143 -2.48 -22.14 21.39
C GLU A 143 -1.60 -23.32 21.83
N LEU A 144 -0.65 -23.74 20.98
CA LEU A 144 0.33 -24.76 21.34
C LEU A 144 1.21 -24.35 22.52
N LEU A 145 1.63 -23.07 22.58
CA LEU A 145 2.38 -22.56 23.72
C LEU A 145 1.53 -22.53 24.99
N HIS A 146 0.25 -22.13 24.91
CA HIS A 146 -0.66 -22.16 26.06
C HIS A 146 -0.85 -23.59 26.59
N GLN A 147 -1.13 -24.56 25.71
CA GLN A 147 -1.25 -25.97 26.11
C GLN A 147 0.02 -26.48 26.78
N LYS A 148 1.19 -26.13 26.24
CA LYS A 148 2.47 -26.54 26.82
C LYS A 148 2.69 -25.93 28.21
N ILE A 149 2.32 -24.67 28.41
CA ILE A 149 2.40 -24.00 29.72
C ILE A 149 1.46 -24.69 30.72
N ASP A 150 0.22 -24.98 30.32
CA ASP A 150 -0.74 -25.64 31.20
C ASP A 150 -0.29 -27.06 31.58
N PHE A 151 0.24 -27.81 30.63
CA PHE A 151 0.81 -29.14 30.88
C PHE A 151 2.00 -29.12 31.85
N LEU A 152 2.88 -28.12 31.74
CA LEU A 152 4.00 -27.95 32.68
C LEU A 152 3.49 -27.59 34.07
N ARG A 153 2.49 -26.69 34.18
CA ARG A 153 1.86 -26.36 35.45
C ARG A 153 1.21 -27.58 36.11
N GLU A 154 0.49 -28.40 35.36
CA GLU A 154 -0.11 -29.64 35.90
C GLU A 154 0.95 -30.60 36.45
N LYS A 155 2.07 -30.77 35.73
CA LYS A 155 3.19 -31.60 36.19
C LYS A 155 3.84 -31.08 37.47
N GLU A 156 4.05 -29.77 37.57
CA GLU A 156 4.58 -29.15 38.79
C GLU A 156 3.64 -29.35 39.98
N VAL A 157 2.33 -29.17 39.79
CA VAL A 157 1.33 -29.41 40.84
C VAL A 157 1.34 -30.87 41.29
N LEU A 158 1.40 -31.83 40.38
CA LEU A 158 1.47 -33.25 40.72
C LEU A 158 2.75 -33.61 41.49
N SER A 159 3.90 -33.08 41.04
CA SER A 159 5.18 -33.24 41.73
C SER A 159 5.12 -32.71 43.16
N LEU A 160 4.58 -31.50 43.36
CA LEU A 160 4.44 -30.90 44.68
C LEU A 160 3.50 -31.72 45.59
N ILE A 161 2.41 -32.26 45.06
CA ILE A 161 1.49 -33.12 45.82
C ILE A 161 2.19 -34.40 46.25
N GLU A 162 2.97 -35.03 45.37
CA GLU A 162 3.70 -36.26 45.71
C GLU A 162 4.76 -36.01 46.78
N GLU A 163 5.48 -34.88 46.69
CA GLU A 163 6.45 -34.43 47.69
C GLU A 163 5.78 -34.25 49.07
N VAL A 164 4.65 -33.54 49.11
CA VAL A 164 3.87 -33.32 50.35
C VAL A 164 3.39 -34.65 50.93
N ARG A 165 2.91 -35.57 50.09
CA ARG A 165 2.47 -36.90 50.53
C ARG A 165 3.61 -37.69 51.18
N ARG A 166 4.79 -37.71 50.56
CA ARG A 166 5.98 -38.38 51.11
C ARG A 166 6.38 -37.81 52.47
N LEU A 167 6.34 -36.48 52.62
CA LEU A 167 6.65 -35.82 53.89
C LEU A 167 5.64 -36.18 55.00
N CYS A 168 4.36 -36.30 54.67
CA CYS A 168 3.34 -36.76 55.62
C CYS A 168 3.57 -38.22 56.05
N ASP A 169 3.87 -39.13 55.12
CA ASP A 169 4.14 -40.54 55.43
C ASP A 169 5.40 -40.70 56.30
N GLN A 170 6.46 -39.93 56.03
CA GLN A 170 7.67 -39.89 56.87
C GLN A 170 7.38 -39.41 58.30
N ARG A 171 6.44 -38.48 58.47
CA ARG A 171 6.07 -37.94 59.78
C ARG A 171 5.15 -38.87 60.56
N ALA A 172 4.34 -39.69 59.88
CA ALA A 172 3.47 -40.68 60.51
C ALA A 172 4.20 -41.96 60.96
N GLY A 173 5.37 -42.26 60.38
CA GLY A 173 6.22 -43.39 60.77
C GLY A 173 7.18 -43.11 61.94
N LYS A 174 7.08 -41.96 62.60
CA LYS A 174 7.94 -41.50 63.70
C LYS A 174 7.10 -41.22 64.94
#